data_AF-A0A3D5YEB9-F1
#
_entry.id   AF-A0A3D5YEB9-F1
#
_cell.length_a   1.000
_cell.length_b   1.000
_cell.length_c   1.000
_cell.angle_alpha   90.00
_cell.angle_beta   90.00
_cell.angle_gamma   90.00
#
_symmetry.space_group_name_H-M   'P 1'
#
loop_
_entity.id
_entity.type
_entity.pdbx_description
1 polymer ?
#
loop_
_entity_poly.entity_id
_entity_poly.type
_entity_poly.pdbx_seq_one_letter_code
_entity_poly.pdbx_strand_id
1 'polypeptide(L)'
;MSSIGSNSFNLLSSLTYLDLNSNQINSIESGDFNGLSSLIFLDLSTNQINSIESGDFNGLSSLNELYLSYNQINSIEVSGFS
;
A
#
# COMPACT_ATOMS: atom_id res chain seq x y z
N MET A 1 8.92 11.37 -1.11
CA MET A 1 8.38 10.94 0.20
C MET A 1 8.86 9.52 0.40
N SER A 2 9.51 9.19 1.52
CA SER A 2 10.12 7.87 1.74
C SER A 2 9.17 6.84 2.36
N SER A 3 8.10 7.31 3.01
CA SER A 3 7.07 6.50 3.67
C SER A 3 5.71 7.21 3.62
N ILE A 4 4.62 6.46 3.80
CA ILE A 4 3.24 7.00 3.78
C ILE A 4 2.89 7.61 5.15
N GLY A 5 3.23 6.90 6.23
CA GLY A 5 2.91 7.27 7.59
C GLY A 5 1.58 6.69 8.05
N SER A 6 1.57 6.15 9.27
CA SER A 6 0.40 5.48 9.81
C SER A 6 -0.80 6.43 9.91
N ASN A 7 -1.97 5.96 9.48
CA ASN A 7 -3.24 6.70 9.52
C ASN A 7 -3.28 7.97 8.65
N SER A 8 -2.34 8.16 7.72
CA SER A 8 -2.34 9.28 6.77
C SER A 8 -3.66 9.44 6.00
N PHE A 9 -4.46 8.38 5.90
CA PHE A 9 -5.72 8.35 5.15
C PHE A 9 -6.96 8.04 6.01
N ASN A 10 -6.88 8.15 7.33
CA ASN A 10 -7.93 7.68 8.26
C ASN A 10 -9.34 8.24 7.95
N LEU A 11 -9.43 9.43 7.37
CA LEU A 11 -10.70 10.10 7.07
C LEU A 11 -11.20 9.89 5.62
N LEU A 12 -10.51 9.10 4.80
CA LEU A 12 -10.80 8.92 3.38
C LEU A 12 -11.57 7.62 3.09
N SER A 13 -12.56 7.28 3.93
CA SER A 13 -13.31 6.02 3.85
C SER A 13 -14.12 5.80 2.57
N SER A 14 -14.35 6.85 1.78
CA SER A 14 -15.03 6.76 0.48
C SER A 14 -14.08 6.76 -0.71
N LEU A 15 -12.76 6.84 -0.50
CA LEU A 15 -11.77 6.83 -1.58
C LEU A 15 -11.72 5.43 -2.22
N THR A 16 -11.88 5.37 -3.54
CA THR A 16 -11.89 4.11 -4.31
C THR A 16 -10.64 3.92 -5.16
N TYR A 17 -9.90 4.99 -5.43
CA TYR A 17 -8.72 5.02 -6.29
C TYR A 17 -7.61 5.85 -5.64
N LEU A 18 -6.42 5.26 -5.48
CA LEU A 18 -5.24 5.92 -4.96
C LEU A 18 -4.04 5.62 -5.85
N ASP A 19 -3.45 6.68 -6.39
CA ASP A 19 -2.25 6.62 -7.21
C ASP A 19 -1.07 7.21 -6.43
N LEU A 20 -0.10 6.35 -6.12
CA LEU A 20 1.18 6.67 -5.50
C LEU A 20 2.35 6.27 -6.41
N ASN A 21 2.10 6.15 -7.71
CA ASN A 21 3.08 5.83 -8.73
C ASN A 21 4.24 6.84 -8.75
N SER A 22 5.44 6.39 -9.12
CA SER A 22 6.61 7.25 -9.35
C SER A 22 6.99 8.11 -8.15
N ASN A 23 6.90 7.53 -6.94
CA ASN A 23 7.36 8.14 -5.70
C ASN A 23 8.69 7.51 -5.24
N GLN A 24 9.06 7.77 -3.98
CA GLN A 24 10.29 7.26 -3.37
C GLN A 24 9.97 6.39 -2.15
N ILE A 25 8.78 5.77 -2.11
CA ILE A 25 8.33 4.95 -1.00
C ILE A 25 9.23 3.72 -0.94
N ASN A 26 9.87 3.49 0.20
CA ASN A 26 10.82 2.38 0.37
C ASN A 26 10.36 1.32 1.38
N SER A 27 9.38 1.65 2.21
CA SER A 27 8.69 0.74 3.11
C SER A 27 7.18 1.03 3.11
N ILE A 28 6.42 -0.02 3.40
CA ILE A 28 5.02 0.06 3.79
C ILE A 28 4.98 -0.50 5.20
N GLU A 29 4.23 0.15 6.09
CA GLU A 29 4.03 -0.34 7.45
C GLU A 29 2.55 -0.61 7.70
N SER A 30 2.27 -1.59 8.57
CA SER A 30 0.92 -1.85 9.04
C SER A 30 0.24 -0.57 9.53
N GLY A 31 -0.86 -0.22 8.89
CA GLY A 31 -1.67 0.95 9.23
C GLY A 31 -1.40 2.20 8.39
N ASP A 32 -0.44 2.18 7.47
CA ASP A 32 -0.25 3.23 6.46
C ASP A 32 -1.53 3.47 5.64
N PHE A 33 -2.30 2.41 5.40
CA PHE A 33 -3.55 2.45 4.65
C PHE A 33 -4.82 2.40 5.52
N ASN A 34 -4.71 2.61 6.82
CA ASN A 34 -5.88 2.66 7.70
C ASN A 34 -6.88 3.74 7.24
N GLY A 35 -8.16 3.36 7.24
CA GLY A 35 -9.26 4.22 6.81
C GLY A 35 -9.62 4.09 5.32
N LEU A 36 -8.86 3.36 4.52
CA LEU A 36 -9.12 3.14 3.09
C LEU A 36 -9.96 1.88 2.81
N SER A 37 -11.00 1.64 3.62
CA SER A 37 -11.81 0.42 3.54
C SER A 37 -12.58 0.24 2.23
N SER A 38 -12.85 1.33 1.50
CA SER A 38 -13.52 1.32 0.19
C SER A 38 -12.57 1.39 -0.99
N LEU A 39 -11.25 1.34 -0.76
CA LEU A 39 -10.26 1.44 -1.83
C LEU A 39 -10.31 0.19 -2.71
N ILE A 40 -10.42 0.38 -4.02
CA ILE A 40 -10.53 -0.69 -5.03
C ILE A 40 -9.22 -0.81 -5.80
N PHE A 41 -8.58 0.31 -6.08
CA PHE A 41 -7.34 0.40 -6.86
C PHE A 41 -6.25 1.15 -6.10
N LEU A 42 -5.07 0.54 -6.04
CA LEU A 42 -3.85 1.13 -5.49
C LEU A 42 -2.68 0.92 -6.45
N ASP A 43 -2.12 2.02 -6.98
CA ASP A 43 -0.85 1.96 -7.73
C ASP A 43 0.32 2.43 -6.87
N LEU A 44 1.25 1.52 -6.61
CA LEU A 44 2.53 1.73 -5.93
C LEU A 44 3.71 1.46 -6.89
N SER A 45 3.46 1.42 -8.19
CA SER A 45 4.50 1.16 -9.18
C SER A 45 5.55 2.26 -9.23
N THR A 46 6.76 1.92 -9.65
CA THR A 46 7.89 2.86 -9.74
C THR A 46 8.20 3.51 -8.38
N ASN A 47 8.33 2.67 -7.35
CA ASN A 47 8.79 3.05 -6.01
C ASN A 47 10.06 2.25 -5.66
N GLN A 48 10.43 2.19 -4.38
CA GLN A 48 11.66 1.55 -3.88
C GLN A 48 11.33 0.49 -2.80
N ILE A 49 10.13 -0.09 -2.85
CA ILE A 49 9.68 -1.10 -1.86
C ILE A 49 10.52 -2.36 -2.01
N ASN A 50 11.07 -2.87 -0.90
CA ASN A 50 12.01 -3.99 -0.88
C ASN A 50 11.38 -5.31 -0.41
N SER A 51 10.38 -5.23 0.46
CA SER A 51 9.69 -6.37 1.05
C SER A 51 8.20 -6.10 1.14
N ILE A 52 7.42 -7.17 1.23
CA ILE A 52 6.00 -7.13 1.62
C ILE A 52 5.86 -7.99 2.87
N GLU A 53 5.50 -7.36 3.97
CA GLU A 53 5.36 -7.97 5.28
C GLU A 53 3.89 -8.18 5.67
N SER A 54 3.66 -9.07 6.62
CA SER A 54 2.34 -9.37 7.11
C SER A 54 1.63 -8.12 7.63
N GLY A 55 0.53 -7.75 6.98
CA GLY A 55 -0.32 -6.65 7.41
C GLY A 55 0.02 -5.28 6.82
N ASP A 56 0.97 -5.19 5.89
CA ASP A 56 1.28 -3.96 5.14
C ASP A 56 0.06 -3.36 4.45
N PHE A 57 -0.85 -4.23 3.99
CA PHE A 57 -2.10 -3.84 3.32
C PHE A 57 -3.35 -3.99 4.21
N ASN A 58 -3.17 -4.11 5.53
CA ASN A 58 -4.30 -4.17 6.47
C ASN A 58 -5.22 -2.95 6.31
N GLY A 59 -6.53 -3.21 6.36
CA GLY A 59 -7.56 -2.18 6.22
C GLY A 59 -8.01 -1.91 4.79
N LEU A 60 -7.30 -2.44 3.78
CA LEU A 60 -7.69 -2.37 2.36
C LEU A 60 -8.70 -3.47 1.98
N SER A 61 -9.80 -3.57 2.73
CA SER A 61 -10.78 -4.68 2.64
C SER A 61 -11.50 -4.82 1.30
N SER A 62 -11.53 -3.77 0.47
CA SER A 62 -12.19 -3.76 -0.84
C SER A 62 -11.22 -3.79 -2.02
N LEU A 63 -9.91 -3.94 -1.76
CA LEU A 63 -8.90 -3.82 -2.80
C LEU A 63 -9.00 -4.97 -3.79
N ASN A 64 -8.99 -4.62 -5.07
CA ASN A 64 -9.07 -5.56 -6.18
C ASN A 64 -7.81 -5.47 -7.06
N GLU A 65 -7.29 -4.25 -7.23
CA GLU A 65 -6.14 -3.99 -8.08
C GLU A 65 -5.01 -3.37 -7.27
N LEU A 66 -3.88 -4.08 -7.20
CA LEU A 66 -2.65 -3.63 -6.54
C LEU A 66 -1.49 -3.71 -7.53
N TYR A 67 -0.94 -2.56 -7.90
CA TYR A 67 0.16 -2.49 -8.86
C TYR A 67 1.45 -2.18 -8.12
N LEU A 68 2.43 -3.08 -8.24
CA LEU A 68 3.73 -3.01 -7.54
C LEU A 68 4.92 -3.07 -8.52
N SER A 69 4.65 -2.88 -9.82
CA SER A 69 5.66 -3.00 -10.87
C SER A 69 6.79 -1.97 -10.68
N TYR A 70 8.01 -2.28 -11.13
CA TYR A 70 9.17 -1.38 -11.00
C TYR A 70 9.50 -0.97 -9.55
N ASN A 71 9.34 -1.90 -8.60
CA ASN A 71 9.91 -1.82 -7.24
C ASN A 71 11.16 -2.70 -7.10
N GLN A 72 11.67 -2.84 -5.88
CA GLN A 72 12.87 -3.62 -5.52
C GLN A 72 12.51 -4.86 -4.67
N ILE A 73 11.26 -5.34 -4.81
CA ILE A 73 10.71 -6.42 -3.99
C ILE A 73 11.51 -7.70 -4.19
N ASN A 74 12.16 -8.16 -3.13
CA ASN A 74 12.97 -9.38 -3.12
C ASN A 74 12.48 -10.41 -2.08
N SER A 75 11.54 -10.02 -1.21
CA SER A 75 10.87 -10.89 -0.25
C SER A 75 9.39 -10.55 -0.12
N ILE A 76 8.57 -11.58 0.06
CA ILE A 76 7.13 -11.48 0.31
C ILE A 76 6.81 -12.50 1.40
N GLU A 77 6.22 -12.05 2.50
CA GLU A 77 5.69 -12.94 3.52
C GLU A 77 4.39 -13.62 3.04
N VAL A 78 4.15 -14.86 3.46
CA VAL A 78 2.96 -15.63 3.05
C VAL A 78 1.65 -14.90 3.38
N SER A 79 1.63 -14.14 4.48
CA SER A 79 0.49 -13.33 4.93
C SER A 79 0.61 -11.85 4.53
N GLY A 80 1.50 -11.51 3.60
CA GLY A 80 1.70 -10.13 3.16
C GLY A 80 0.49 -9.50 2.47
N PHE A 81 -0.41 -10.31 1.91
CA PHE A 81 -1.62 -9.87 1.21
C PHE A 81 -2.92 -10.38 1.84
N SER A 82 -2.86 -10.99 3.02
CA SER A 82 -4.04 -11.52 3.72
C SER A 82 -4.83 -10.48 4.49
#